data_AF-A0A522HH03-F1
#
_entry.id   AF-A0A522HH03-F1
#
_cell.length_a   1.000
_cell.length_b   1.000
_cell.length_c   1.000
_cell.angle_alpha   90.00
_cell.angle_beta   90.00
_cell.angle_gamma   90.00
#
_symmetry.space_group_name_H-M   'P 1'
#
loop_
_entity.id
_entity.type
_entity.pdbx_description
1 polymer ?
#
loop_
_entity_poly.entity_id
_entity_poly.type
_entity_poly.pdbx_seq_one_letter_code
_entity_poly.pdbx_strand_id
1 'polypeptide(L)'
;MDATTGAGQGTAFTIAGTSGLSAIAYDGTNFWVADYSGSNQSYLYSPTGTLLKTISLTNCTGHCDGFEFFNGKLIENRGDTVAPYDIYDTNGNLLTPGFITTTTSSTGIAFDGTDFWTSNIFDGSLSQWNGTTGAFIGNLTLQHPTSGSFVIEDLSVNYSQVIPPTGVPEPSELGMFGLGALLIGLFAGLRRRFD
;
A
#
# COMPACT_ATOMS: atom_id res chain seq x y z
N MET A 1 -14.44 6.36 -0.05
CA MET A 1 -14.42 7.80 -0.42
C MET A 1 -14.25 7.88 -1.92
N ASP A 2 -14.89 8.85 -2.58
CA ASP A 2 -14.58 9.17 -3.96
C ASP A 2 -13.18 9.77 -4.04
N ALA A 3 -12.32 9.22 -4.90
CA ALA A 3 -10.91 9.59 -4.95
C ALA A 3 -10.64 11.00 -5.51
N THR A 4 -11.62 11.61 -6.19
CA THR A 4 -11.47 12.95 -6.80
C THR A 4 -12.02 14.04 -5.90
N THR A 5 -13.15 13.78 -5.27
CA THR A 5 -13.93 14.75 -4.49
C THR A 5 -13.79 14.57 -2.99
N GLY A 6 -13.28 13.42 -2.54
CA GLY A 6 -13.27 13.05 -1.13
C GLY A 6 -14.67 12.81 -0.56
N ALA A 7 -15.71 12.69 -1.40
CA ALA A 7 -17.06 12.46 -0.91
C ALA A 7 -17.21 11.05 -0.32
N GLY A 8 -17.93 10.93 0.79
CA GLY A 8 -18.29 9.64 1.37
C GLY A 8 -19.24 8.88 0.42
N GLN A 9 -18.90 7.64 0.09
CA GLN A 9 -19.71 6.78 -0.79
C GLN A 9 -20.56 5.75 0.00
N GLY A 10 -20.69 5.96 1.31
CA GLY A 10 -21.29 5.00 2.22
C GLY A 10 -20.37 3.82 2.55
N THR A 11 -20.90 2.88 3.33
CA THR A 11 -20.22 1.65 3.71
C THR A 11 -20.20 0.66 2.55
N ALA A 12 -19.01 0.20 2.16
CA ALA A 12 -18.86 -0.81 1.10
C ALA A 12 -19.27 -2.21 1.59
N PHE A 13 -18.74 -2.63 2.74
CA PHE A 13 -19.12 -3.87 3.43
C PHE A 13 -18.70 -3.81 4.91
N THR A 14 -19.14 -4.79 5.69
CA THR A 14 -18.77 -4.95 7.10
C THR A 14 -18.04 -6.28 7.31
N ILE A 15 -17.09 -6.29 8.21
CA ILE A 15 -16.41 -7.50 8.68
C ILE A 15 -17.11 -7.95 9.95
N ALA A 16 -17.76 -9.11 9.90
CA ALA A 16 -18.57 -9.61 11.00
C ALA A 16 -17.71 -10.35 12.04
N GLY A 17 -18.06 -10.22 13.31
CA GLY A 17 -17.44 -10.99 14.40
C GLY A 17 -16.09 -10.46 14.90
N THR A 18 -15.60 -9.34 14.36
CA THR A 18 -14.38 -8.67 14.82
C THR A 18 -14.72 -7.54 15.80
N SER A 19 -13.96 -7.41 16.90
CA SER A 19 -14.11 -6.29 17.85
C SER A 19 -13.07 -5.18 17.64
N GLY A 20 -12.08 -5.39 16.77
CA GLY A 20 -11.10 -4.40 16.36
C GLY A 20 -10.31 -4.89 15.14
N LEU A 21 -10.01 -3.98 14.21
CA LEU A 21 -9.18 -4.23 13.04
C LEU A 21 -7.98 -3.28 13.12
N SER A 22 -6.79 -3.75 12.75
CA SER A 22 -5.57 -2.92 12.82
C SER A 22 -5.19 -2.34 11.47
N ALA A 23 -5.04 -3.20 10.46
CA ALA A 23 -4.48 -2.82 9.17
C ALA A 23 -5.20 -3.49 8.00
N ILE A 24 -5.09 -2.88 6.83
CA ILE A 24 -5.64 -3.37 5.56
C ILE A 24 -4.62 -3.23 4.43
N ALA A 25 -4.40 -4.31 3.69
CA ALA A 25 -3.50 -4.37 2.54
C ALA A 25 -4.25 -4.84 1.28
N TYR A 26 -3.89 -4.31 0.12
CA TYR A 26 -4.46 -4.71 -1.17
C TYR A 26 -3.49 -5.61 -1.95
N ASP A 27 -3.92 -6.82 -2.30
CA ASP A 27 -3.07 -7.79 -3.02
C ASP A 27 -3.07 -7.63 -4.55
N GLY A 28 -3.72 -6.58 -5.07
CA GLY A 28 -3.97 -6.38 -6.49
C GLY A 28 -5.31 -6.96 -6.97
N THR A 29 -6.04 -7.70 -6.12
CA THR A 29 -7.38 -8.24 -6.42
C THR A 29 -8.34 -8.09 -5.24
N ASN A 30 -7.90 -8.38 -4.03
CA ASN A 30 -8.66 -8.49 -2.79
C ASN A 30 -7.98 -7.73 -1.65
N PHE A 31 -8.71 -7.56 -0.55
CA PHE A 31 -8.23 -6.91 0.66
C PHE A 31 -7.86 -7.94 1.72
N TRP A 32 -6.63 -7.89 2.18
CA TRP A 32 -6.21 -8.54 3.42
C TRP A 32 -6.45 -7.59 4.58
N VAL A 33 -7.02 -8.10 5.67
CA VAL A 33 -7.34 -7.31 6.87
C VAL A 33 -6.86 -8.06 8.10
N ALA A 34 -6.10 -7.39 8.97
CA ALA A 34 -5.60 -7.96 10.21
C ALA A 34 -6.54 -7.68 11.40
N ASP A 35 -6.72 -8.69 12.26
CA ASP A 35 -7.46 -8.55 13.51
C ASP A 35 -6.59 -7.93 14.61
N TYR A 36 -7.11 -6.89 15.24
CA TYR A 36 -6.47 -6.26 16.39
C TYR A 36 -6.98 -6.81 17.73
N SER A 37 -8.07 -7.58 17.75
CA SER A 37 -8.69 -8.06 19.00
C SER A 37 -7.87 -9.11 19.77
N GLY A 38 -6.74 -9.53 19.21
CA GLY A 38 -5.82 -10.50 19.80
C GLY A 38 -6.01 -11.92 19.28
N SER A 39 -6.83 -12.13 18.25
CA SER A 39 -7.12 -13.47 17.73
C SER A 39 -6.05 -14.03 16.80
N ASN A 40 -5.00 -13.27 16.47
CA ASN A 40 -3.96 -13.57 15.47
C ASN A 40 -4.46 -13.90 14.06
N GLN A 41 -5.73 -13.59 13.79
CA GLN A 41 -6.38 -13.87 12.53
C GLN A 41 -6.13 -12.75 11.53
N SER A 42 -6.02 -13.14 10.26
CA SER A 42 -6.14 -12.23 9.12
C SER A 42 -7.20 -12.76 8.17
N TYR A 43 -7.90 -11.85 7.51
CA TYR A 43 -9.03 -12.15 6.66
C TYR A 43 -8.77 -11.64 5.24
N LEU A 44 -9.10 -12.45 4.24
CA LEU A 44 -9.09 -12.04 2.85
C LEU A 44 -10.53 -11.79 2.40
N TYR A 45 -10.82 -10.56 2.00
CA TYR A 45 -12.13 -10.11 1.53
C TYR A 45 -12.07 -9.64 0.07
N SER A 46 -13.07 -9.99 -0.72
CA SER A 46 -13.27 -9.36 -2.02
C SER A 46 -13.64 -7.88 -1.86
N PRO A 47 -13.45 -7.04 -2.88
CA PRO A 47 -13.91 -5.64 -2.84
C PRO A 47 -15.43 -5.47 -2.65
N THR A 48 -16.20 -6.53 -2.91
CA THR A 48 -17.65 -6.58 -2.67
C THR A 48 -18.03 -7.13 -1.29
N GLY A 49 -17.06 -7.35 -0.41
CA GLY A 49 -17.29 -7.79 0.96
C GLY A 49 -17.50 -9.28 1.17
N THR A 50 -17.15 -10.12 0.21
CA THR A 50 -17.20 -11.58 0.38
C THR A 50 -15.95 -12.05 1.11
N LEU A 51 -16.10 -12.73 2.25
CA LEU A 51 -14.99 -13.41 2.93
C LEU A 51 -14.51 -14.59 2.07
N LEU A 52 -13.26 -14.54 1.64
CA LEU A 52 -12.63 -15.56 0.79
C LEU A 52 -11.75 -16.51 1.60
N LYS A 53 -11.07 -16.00 2.63
CA LYS A 53 -10.15 -16.79 3.46
C LYS A 53 -10.04 -16.21 4.87
N THR A 54 -9.90 -17.09 5.85
CA THR A 54 -9.39 -16.75 7.18
C THR A 54 -8.12 -17.55 7.41
N ILE A 55 -7.06 -16.87 7.87
CA ILE A 55 -5.78 -17.50 8.22
C ILE A 55 -5.36 -17.07 9.62
N SER A 56 -4.45 -17.83 10.22
CA SER A 56 -3.78 -17.46 11.46
C SER A 56 -2.31 -17.20 11.19
N LEU A 57 -1.77 -16.11 11.73
CA LEU A 57 -0.36 -15.75 11.63
C LEU A 57 0.35 -16.14 12.93
N THR A 58 1.09 -17.24 12.89
CA THR A 58 1.79 -17.78 14.06
C THR A 58 2.87 -16.80 14.54
N ASN A 59 2.93 -16.54 15.86
CA ASN A 59 3.79 -15.54 16.52
C ASN A 59 3.18 -14.14 16.65
N CYS A 60 2.09 -13.83 15.97
CA CYS A 60 1.24 -12.73 16.43
C CYS A 60 0.62 -13.14 17.78
N THR A 61 1.05 -12.50 18.87
CA THR A 61 0.69 -12.89 20.24
C THR A 61 -0.46 -12.07 20.84
N GLY A 62 -0.84 -10.98 20.18
CA GLY A 62 -2.04 -10.19 20.49
C GLY A 62 -1.89 -8.74 20.04
N HIS A 63 -2.97 -8.15 19.51
CA HIS A 63 -3.00 -6.75 19.06
C HIS A 63 -1.93 -6.42 18.00
N CYS A 64 -1.67 -7.32 17.07
CA CYS A 64 -0.71 -7.07 15.99
C CYS A 64 -1.30 -6.07 15.01
N ASP A 65 -0.47 -5.11 14.62
CA ASP A 65 -0.87 -3.90 13.90
C ASP A 65 0.12 -3.49 12.82
N GLY A 66 1.10 -4.34 12.55
CA GLY A 66 2.14 -4.13 11.56
C GLY A 66 1.99 -5.08 10.39
N PHE A 67 0.87 -5.00 9.68
CA PHE A 67 0.50 -5.95 8.62
C PHE A 67 0.58 -5.38 7.21
N GLU A 68 1.17 -6.10 6.26
CA GLU A 68 1.20 -5.71 4.84
C GLU A 68 1.23 -6.92 3.90
N PHE A 69 0.74 -6.74 2.67
CA PHE A 69 0.93 -7.65 1.56
C PHE A 69 2.06 -7.17 0.64
N PHE A 70 3.00 -8.05 0.31
CA PHE A 70 4.10 -7.73 -0.60
C PHE A 70 4.49 -8.96 -1.42
N ASN A 71 4.74 -8.80 -2.73
CA ASN A 71 5.31 -9.85 -3.60
C ASN A 71 4.68 -11.26 -3.43
N GLY A 72 3.35 -11.34 -3.23
CA GLY A 72 2.66 -12.61 -3.03
C GLY A 72 2.80 -13.23 -1.63
N LYS A 73 3.20 -12.42 -0.63
CA LYS A 73 3.46 -12.81 0.76
C LYS A 73 2.81 -11.80 1.71
N LEU A 74 2.79 -12.18 2.98
CA LEU A 74 2.32 -11.35 4.08
C LEU A 74 3.47 -11.09 5.05
N ILE A 75 3.46 -9.93 5.70
CA ILE A 75 4.35 -9.59 6.81
C ILE A 75 3.52 -9.05 7.98
N GLU A 76 3.87 -9.40 9.22
CA GLU A 76 3.12 -9.04 10.43
C GLU A 76 4.08 -8.92 11.64
N ASN A 77 3.83 -7.97 12.53
CA ASN A 77 4.57 -7.84 13.80
C ASN A 77 4.02 -8.80 14.88
N ARG A 78 4.67 -8.90 16.04
CA ARG A 78 4.26 -9.91 17.06
C ARG A 78 3.25 -9.40 18.09
N GLY A 79 2.83 -8.14 17.96
CA GLY A 79 1.86 -7.44 18.80
C GLY A 79 2.06 -5.93 18.78
N ASP A 80 1.24 -5.21 19.55
CA ASP A 80 1.24 -3.76 19.65
C ASP A 80 2.62 -3.23 20.10
N THR A 81 3.31 -2.54 19.20
CA THR A 81 4.70 -2.07 19.36
C THR A 81 5.75 -3.17 19.58
N VAL A 82 5.49 -4.42 19.14
CA VAL A 82 6.33 -5.59 19.40
C VAL A 82 7.03 -6.09 18.13
N ALA A 83 8.35 -5.88 18.07
CA ALA A 83 9.24 -6.52 17.10
C ALA A 83 9.44 -8.03 17.41
N PRO A 84 9.92 -8.82 16.43
CA PRO A 84 10.18 -8.47 15.02
C PRO A 84 8.93 -8.61 14.14
N TYR A 85 9.10 -8.32 12.85
CA TYR A 85 8.15 -8.67 11.80
C TYR A 85 8.55 -9.99 11.15
N ASP A 86 7.57 -10.87 10.98
CA ASP A 86 7.71 -12.21 10.41
C ASP A 86 7.05 -12.25 9.02
N ILE A 87 7.63 -13.02 8.08
CA ILE A 87 7.05 -13.22 6.73
C ILE A 87 6.29 -14.54 6.69
N TYR A 88 5.11 -14.51 6.06
CA TYR A 88 4.23 -15.65 5.85
C TYR A 88 3.85 -15.80 4.37
N ASP A 89 3.41 -16.99 3.99
CA ASP A 89 2.66 -17.17 2.75
C ASP A 89 1.19 -16.72 2.92
N THR A 90 0.44 -16.66 1.81
CA THR A 90 -0.99 -16.29 1.83
C THR A 90 -1.93 -17.35 2.43
N ASN A 91 -1.39 -18.45 2.96
CA ASN A 91 -2.13 -19.45 3.72
C ASN A 91 -1.81 -19.38 5.22
N GLY A 92 -1.00 -18.41 5.65
CA GLY A 92 -0.60 -18.20 7.05
C GLY A 92 0.59 -19.05 7.49
N ASN A 93 1.25 -19.76 6.58
CA ASN A 93 2.45 -20.52 6.94
C ASN A 93 3.63 -19.56 7.12
N LEU A 94 4.30 -19.64 8.27
CA LEU A 94 5.51 -18.87 8.55
C LEU A 94 6.64 -19.29 7.59
N LEU A 95 7.18 -18.33 6.85
CA LEU A 95 8.29 -18.50 5.91
C LEU A 95 9.61 -18.00 6.48
N THR A 96 9.60 -16.84 7.13
CA THR A 96 10.83 -16.22 7.66
C THR A 96 10.53 -15.52 8.97
N PRO A 97 10.91 -16.12 10.12
CA PRO A 97 10.82 -15.42 11.39
C PRO A 97 11.91 -14.36 11.50
N GLY A 98 11.58 -13.21 12.07
CA GLY A 98 12.55 -12.17 12.41
C GLY A 98 13.12 -11.44 11.20
N PHE A 99 12.34 -11.28 10.13
CA PHE A 99 12.83 -10.64 8.91
C PHE A 99 13.24 -9.19 9.14
N ILE A 100 12.39 -8.41 9.81
CA ILE A 100 12.71 -7.03 10.24
C ILE A 100 12.71 -6.98 11.76
N THR A 101 13.81 -6.52 12.35
CA THR A 101 13.93 -6.31 13.79
C THR A 101 14.12 -4.83 14.08
N THR A 102 13.07 -4.18 14.59
CA THR A 102 13.12 -2.77 14.95
C THR A 102 13.78 -2.58 16.33
N THR A 103 14.36 -1.41 16.55
CA THR A 103 14.94 -1.01 17.86
C THR A 103 14.10 0.07 18.55
N THR A 104 12.97 0.43 17.94
CA THR A 104 12.02 1.49 18.33
C THR A 104 10.64 0.86 18.50
N SER A 105 9.72 1.58 19.15
CA SER A 105 8.29 1.22 19.12
C SER A 105 7.77 1.41 17.70
N SER A 106 7.55 0.30 17.00
CA SER A 106 7.02 0.28 15.63
C SER A 106 5.72 -0.48 15.54
N THR A 107 4.78 0.04 14.74
CA THR A 107 3.45 -0.56 14.51
C THR A 107 3.26 -0.79 13.01
N GLY A 108 2.72 0.19 12.28
CA GLY A 108 2.48 0.11 10.85
C GLY A 108 3.71 -0.24 10.02
N ILE A 109 3.48 -0.95 8.92
CA ILE A 109 4.50 -1.32 7.93
C ILE A 109 3.92 -1.16 6.53
N ALA A 110 4.74 -0.73 5.58
CA ALA A 110 4.37 -0.68 4.18
C ALA A 110 5.55 -1.10 3.28
N PHE A 111 5.23 -1.56 2.07
CA PHE A 111 6.21 -1.91 1.05
C PHE A 111 6.09 -0.98 -0.17
N ASP A 112 7.20 -0.31 -0.54
CA ASP A 112 7.19 0.66 -1.66
C ASP A 112 7.44 0.02 -3.05
N GLY A 113 7.57 -1.31 -3.10
CA GLY A 113 7.96 -2.07 -4.29
C GLY A 113 9.43 -2.49 -4.29
N THR A 114 10.26 -1.89 -3.42
CA THR A 114 11.69 -2.22 -3.27
C THR A 114 12.05 -2.51 -1.81
N ASP A 115 11.65 -1.63 -0.90
CA ASP A 115 12.00 -1.64 0.52
C ASP A 115 10.75 -1.59 1.41
N PHE A 116 10.93 -1.99 2.67
CA PHE A 116 9.92 -1.83 3.70
C PHE A 116 10.15 -0.55 4.50
N TRP A 117 9.05 -0.01 5.01
CA TRP A 117 9.04 1.14 5.88
C TRP A 117 8.18 0.83 7.10
N THR A 118 8.73 0.98 8.30
CA THR A 118 7.96 0.84 9.54
C THR A 118 7.77 2.21 10.19
N SER A 119 6.59 2.46 10.76
CA SER A 119 6.39 3.65 11.58
C SER A 119 7.20 3.54 12.85
N ASN A 120 7.77 4.65 13.32
CA ASN A 120 8.24 4.78 14.69
C ASN A 120 7.16 5.58 15.41
N ILE A 121 6.15 4.88 15.94
CA ILE A 121 4.82 5.41 16.26
C ILE A 121 4.88 6.73 17.05
N PHE A 122 5.82 6.88 17.99
CA PHE A 122 5.97 8.06 18.85
C PHE A 122 7.14 9.01 18.48
N ASP A 123 7.94 8.68 17.48
CA ASP A 123 9.23 9.36 17.19
C ASP A 123 9.19 10.28 15.96
N GLY A 124 8.03 10.37 15.28
CA GLY A 124 7.91 11.23 14.10
C GLY A 124 8.87 10.87 12.98
N SER A 125 9.16 9.58 12.86
CA SER A 125 10.11 9.07 11.91
C SER A 125 9.61 7.73 11.36
N LEU A 126 10.12 7.35 10.19
CA LEU A 126 9.96 6.02 9.63
C LEU A 126 11.33 5.34 9.55
N SER A 127 11.38 4.04 9.77
CA SER A 127 12.60 3.23 9.55
C SER A 127 12.49 2.51 8.21
N GLN A 128 13.51 2.61 7.37
CA GLN A 128 13.61 1.93 6.08
C GLN A 128 14.42 0.63 6.22
N TRP A 129 13.93 -0.43 5.59
CA TRP A 129 14.50 -1.77 5.65
C TRP A 129 14.63 -2.34 4.24
N ASN A 130 15.76 -2.98 3.95
CA ASN A 130 15.98 -3.62 2.68
C ASN A 130 14.93 -4.70 2.41
N GLY A 131 14.18 -4.58 1.32
CA GLY A 131 13.06 -5.49 1.03
C GLY A 131 13.46 -6.93 0.73
N THR A 132 14.75 -7.21 0.50
CA THR A 132 15.26 -8.56 0.25
C THR A 132 15.90 -9.18 1.49
N THR A 133 16.64 -8.40 2.27
CA THR A 133 17.44 -8.93 3.39
C THR A 133 16.88 -8.57 4.77
N GLY A 134 15.91 -7.65 4.85
CA GLY A 134 15.38 -7.12 6.11
C GLY A 134 16.38 -6.26 6.89
N ALA A 135 17.51 -5.91 6.28
CA ALA A 135 18.55 -5.11 6.94
C ALA A 135 18.13 -3.64 7.01
N PHE A 136 18.41 -2.99 8.15
CA PHE A 136 18.17 -1.56 8.32
C PHE A 136 18.97 -0.73 7.30
N ILE A 137 18.30 0.20 6.62
CA ILE A 137 18.89 1.13 5.65
C ILE A 137 19.10 2.50 6.31
N GLY A 138 18.07 3.04 6.96
CA GLY A 138 18.12 4.39 7.52
C GLY A 138 16.77 4.86 8.04
N ASN A 139 16.73 6.09 8.52
CA ASN A 139 15.51 6.74 9.01
C ASN A 139 15.10 7.90 8.11
N LEU A 140 13.79 8.07 7.95
CA LEU A 140 13.18 9.27 7.40
C LEU A 140 12.50 10.05 8.53
N THR A 141 13.02 11.23 8.86
CA THR A 141 12.35 12.14 9.80
C THR A 141 11.18 12.83 9.12
N LEU A 142 10.02 12.77 9.76
CA LEU A 142 8.82 13.47 9.34
C LEU A 142 8.79 14.85 10.01
N GLN A 143 8.51 15.89 9.24
CA GLN A 143 8.35 17.23 9.78
C GLN A 143 6.91 17.44 10.21
N HIS A 144 6.68 17.72 11.49
CA HIS A 144 5.37 18.14 11.96
C HIS A 144 5.21 19.64 11.70
N PRO A 145 4.11 20.09 11.05
CA PRO A 145 3.89 21.51 10.77
C PRO A 145 3.62 22.35 12.04
N THR A 146 3.38 21.70 13.19
CA THR A 146 3.24 22.35 14.51
C THR A 146 4.02 21.57 15.58
N SER A 147 3.95 21.90 16.87
CA SER A 147 4.44 21.03 17.94
C SER A 147 3.38 19.96 18.27
N GLY A 148 3.65 18.68 18.04
CA GLY A 148 2.73 17.57 18.34
C GLY A 148 3.42 16.21 18.32
N SER A 149 2.88 15.24 19.07
CA SER A 149 3.32 13.84 19.00
C SER A 149 2.83 13.24 17.71
N PHE A 150 3.68 12.46 17.04
CA PHE A 150 3.21 11.53 16.02
C PHE A 150 2.61 10.32 16.74
N VAL A 151 1.52 9.79 16.17
CA VAL A 151 0.96 8.47 16.48
C VAL A 151 0.60 7.88 15.13
N ILE A 152 1.56 7.20 14.51
CA ILE A 152 1.44 6.65 13.17
C ILE A 152 1.19 5.15 13.30
N GLU A 153 -0.08 4.77 13.31
CA GLU A 153 -0.52 3.38 13.51
C GLU A 153 -0.40 2.54 12.24
N ASP A 154 -0.70 3.14 11.09
CA ASP A 154 -0.58 2.50 9.78
C ASP A 154 -0.02 3.52 8.78
N LEU A 155 0.60 3.04 7.70
CA LEU A 155 1.20 3.89 6.69
C LEU A 155 1.09 3.32 5.28
N SER A 156 1.24 4.22 4.33
CA SER A 156 1.26 3.93 2.91
C SER A 156 2.35 4.80 2.30
N VAL A 157 3.29 4.22 1.54
CA VAL A 157 4.53 4.93 1.13
C VAL A 157 4.91 4.68 -0.32
N ASN A 158 5.24 5.78 -0.98
CA ASN A 158 6.05 5.83 -2.21
C ASN A 158 5.71 4.78 -3.28
N TYR A 159 4.42 4.51 -3.49
CA TYR A 159 4.00 3.62 -4.57
C TYR A 159 4.38 4.23 -5.92
N SER A 160 5.14 3.47 -6.72
CA SER A 160 5.39 3.83 -8.12
C SER A 160 4.12 3.82 -8.97
N GLN A 161 3.05 3.18 -8.49
CA GLN A 161 1.76 3.08 -9.15
C GLN A 161 0.81 4.17 -8.67
N VAL A 162 0.71 5.25 -9.43
CA VAL A 162 -0.44 6.16 -9.38
C VAL A 162 -1.57 5.48 -10.15
N ILE A 163 -2.75 5.27 -9.55
CA ILE A 163 -3.94 4.84 -10.30
C ILE A 163 -4.20 5.94 -11.34
N PRO A 164 -4.00 5.70 -12.65
CA PRO A 164 -4.37 6.69 -13.65
C PRO A 164 -5.88 6.88 -13.56
N PRO A 165 -6.42 8.11 -13.63
CA PRO A 165 -7.86 8.30 -13.68
C PRO A 165 -8.42 7.44 -14.82
N THR A 166 -9.25 6.45 -14.49
CA THR A 166 -9.90 5.58 -15.46
C THR A 166 -10.87 6.44 -16.27
N GLY A 167 -10.44 6.96 -17.42
CA GLY A 167 -11.34 7.81 -18.19
C GLY A 167 -10.82 8.54 -19.42
N VAL A 168 -9.52 8.53 -19.74
CA VAL A 168 -9.05 9.13 -20.99
C VAL A 168 -8.39 8.07 -21.86
N PRO A 169 -9.09 7.53 -22.87
CA PRO A 169 -8.42 6.86 -23.98
C PRO A 169 -7.50 7.88 -24.63
N GLU A 170 -6.19 7.68 -24.53
CA GLU A 170 -5.23 8.44 -25.35
C GLU A 170 -5.61 8.22 -26.82
N PRO A 171 -5.80 9.29 -27.62
CA PRO A 171 -6.01 9.12 -29.05
C PRO A 171 -4.78 8.41 -29.61
N SER A 172 -4.99 7.26 -30.27
CA SER A 172 -3.93 6.47 -30.91
C SER A 172 -2.95 7.39 -31.65
N GLU A 173 -1.64 7.26 -31.40
CA GLU A 173 -0.60 8.10 -32.00
C GLU A 173 -0.67 8.19 -33.55
N LEU A 174 -1.28 7.18 -34.18
CA LEU A 174 -1.63 7.13 -35.61
C LEU A 174 -2.53 8.30 -36.08
N GLY A 175 -3.39 8.85 -35.22
CA GLY A 175 -4.27 9.97 -35.54
C GLY A 175 -3.54 11.33 -35.53
N MET A 176 -2.58 11.51 -34.62
CA MET A 176 -1.82 12.76 -34.48
C MET A 176 -0.76 12.93 -35.58
N PHE A 177 -0.14 11.84 -36.06
CA PHE A 177 0.73 11.89 -37.23
C PHE A 177 -0.04 12.19 -38.54
N GLY A 178 -1.28 11.69 -38.67
CA GLY A 178 -2.11 11.91 -39.85
C GLY A 178 -2.58 13.36 -40.01
N LEU A 179 -2.97 14.02 -38.91
CA LEU A 179 -3.35 15.44 -38.92
C LEU A 179 -2.14 16.38 -39.14
N GLY A 180 -0.97 16.05 -38.59
CA GLY A 180 0.25 16.83 -38.80
C GLY A 180 0.73 16.84 -40.26
N ALA A 181 0.66 15.70 -40.96
CA ALA A 181 1.08 15.59 -42.36
C ALA A 181 0.10 16.28 -43.35
N LEU A 182 -1.21 16.27 -43.05
CA LEU A 182 -2.23 16.95 -43.87
C LEU A 182 -2.11 18.48 -43.78
N LEU A 183 -1.76 19.02 -42.60
CA LEU A 183 -1.59 20.46 -42.42
C LEU A 183 -0.32 20.98 -43.13
N ILE A 184 0.78 20.21 -43.17
CA ILE A 184 2.00 20.60 -43.90
C ILE A 184 1.77 20.57 -45.43
N GLY A 185 0.98 19.61 -45.94
CA GLY A 185 0.62 19.52 -47.36
C GLY A 185 -0.23 20.69 -47.87
N LEU A 186 -1.12 21.25 -47.05
CA LEU A 186 -1.97 22.39 -47.41
C LEU A 186 -1.19 23.72 -47.51
N PHE A 187 -0.14 23.93 -46.72
CA PHE A 187 0.68 25.15 -46.82
C PHE A 187 1.72 25.11 -47.96
N ALA A 188 2.18 23.92 -48.37
CA ALA A 188 3.09 23.79 -49.52
C ALA A 188 2.37 23.94 -50.88
N GLY A 189 1.07 23.62 -50.96
CA GLY A 189 0.28 23.72 -52.19
C GLY A 189 -0.13 25.15 -52.58
N LEU A 190 -0.23 26.08 -51.62
CA LEU A 190 -0.65 27.46 -51.88
C LEU A 190 0.48 28.39 -52.33
N ARG A 191 1.75 27.97 -52.33
CA ARG A 191 2.89 28.81 -52.74
C ARG A 191 3.29 28.69 -54.23
N ARG A 192 2.49 27.99 -55.05
CA ARG A 192 2.78 27.79 -56.49
C ARG A 192 1.79 28.46 -57.46
N ARG A 193 1.05 29.45 -57.00
CA ARG A 193 0.17 30.26 -57.86
C ARG A 193 0.32 31.74 -57.54
N PHE A 194 1.51 32.30 -57.75
CA PHE A 194 1.74 33.68 -58.19
C PHE A 194 3.22 33.73 -58.59
N ASP A 195 3.43 34.20 -59.83
CA ASP A 195 4.67 34.30 -60.63
C ASP A 195 5.14 33.05 -61.39
#